data_AF-A0A8D4BQJ8-F1
#
_entry.id   AF-A0A8D4BQJ8-F1
#
_cell.length_a   1.000
_cell.length_b   1.000
_cell.length_c   1.000
_cell.angle_alpha   90.00
_cell.angle_beta   90.00
_cell.angle_gamma   90.00
#
_symmetry.space_group_name_H-M   'P 1'
#
loop_
_entity.id
_entity.type
_entity.pdbx_description
1 polymer ?
#
loop_
_entity_poly.entity_id
_entity_poly.type
_entity_poly.pdbx_seq_one_letter_code
_entity_poly.pdbx_strand_id
1 'polypeptide(L)'
;MSLARILFFLYDKDIKIQCRHLFGSNECLESYQWIILAHELGHALDEDLLSLSAKFDQTEDIWLLYQIECNAWEIGEKLIPFIDSELFSSVKDESLAHYRKEMEKIS
;
A
#
# COMPACT_ATOMS: atom_id res chain seq x y z
N MET A 1 2.26 -5.79 -26.67
CA MET A 1 2.07 -5.17 -25.34
C MET A 1 0.67 -5.52 -24.88
N SER A 2 0.55 -6.40 -23.89
CA SER A 2 -0.74 -6.66 -23.24
C SER A 2 -1.01 -5.49 -22.30
N LEU A 3 -2.14 -4.81 -22.45
CA LEU A 3 -2.61 -3.86 -21.43
C LEU A 3 -3.07 -4.71 -20.23
N ALA A 4 -2.20 -4.87 -19.24
CA ALA A 4 -2.60 -5.39 -17.95
C ALA A 4 -3.62 -4.39 -17.37
N ARG A 5 -4.88 -4.82 -17.27
CA ARG A 5 -5.94 -4.02 -16.64
C ARG A 5 -5.92 -4.34 -15.15
N ILE A 6 -5.45 -3.40 -14.34
CA ILE A 6 -5.44 -3.52 -12.89
C ILE A 6 -6.74 -2.89 -12.37
N LEU A 7 -7.50 -3.66 -11.60
CA LEU A 7 -8.79 -3.27 -11.02
C LEU A 7 -8.67 -3.39 -9.52
N PHE A 8 -8.81 -2.27 -8.82
CA PHE A 8 -8.83 -2.20 -7.37
C PHE A 8 -10.18 -1.66 -6.90
N PHE A 9 -10.64 -2.12 -5.73
CA PHE A 9 -11.90 -1.72 -5.12
C PHE A 9 -11.62 -1.00 -3.81
N LEU A 10 -12.07 0.25 -3.72
CA LEU A 10 -12.01 1.01 -2.48
C LEU A 10 -13.32 0.81 -1.71
N TYR A 11 -13.23 0.17 -0.54
CA TYR A 11 -14.37 -0.01 0.34
C TYR A 11 -14.46 1.17 1.31
N ASP A 12 -15.25 2.18 0.95
CA ASP A 12 -15.40 3.43 1.71
C ASP A 12 -15.69 3.22 3.22
N LYS A 13 -16.48 2.20 3.57
CA LYS A 13 -16.77 1.88 4.97
C LYS A 13 -15.51 1.42 5.72
N ASP A 14 -14.72 0.55 5.12
CA ASP A 14 -13.52 0.01 5.76
C ASP A 14 -12.44 1.09 5.85
N ILE A 15 -12.30 1.92 4.83
CA ILE A 15 -11.40 3.08 4.84
C ILE A 15 -11.77 4.04 5.97
N LYS A 16 -13.06 4.32 6.18
CA LYS A 16 -13.54 5.15 7.32
C LYS A 16 -13.21 4.53 8.67
N ILE A 17 -13.35 3.22 8.82
CA ILE A 17 -13.02 2.51 10.07
C ILE A 17 -11.52 2.57 10.32
N GLN A 18 -10.69 2.30 9.31
CA GLN A 18 -9.23 2.33 9.42
C GLN A 18 -8.71 3.73 9.74
N CYS A 19 -9.21 4.77 9.05
CA CYS A 19 -8.88 6.17 9.35
C CYS A 19 -9.19 6.52 10.81
N ARG A 20 -10.38 6.16 11.30
CA ARG A 20 -10.77 6.39 12.70
C ARG A 20 -9.90 5.62 13.68
N HIS A 21 -9.57 4.36 13.39
CA HIS A 21 -8.72 3.56 14.27
C HIS A 21 -7.31 4.15 14.38
N LEU A 22 -6.75 4.62 13.27
CA LEU A 22 -5.39 5.16 13.25
C LEU A 22 -5.29 6.57 13.84
N PHE A 23 -6.24 7.46 13.52
CA PHE A 23 -6.16 8.88 13.90
C PHE A 23 -7.15 9.30 14.99
N GLY A 24 -8.01 8.41 15.47
CA GLY A 24 -9.04 8.69 16.47
C GLY A 24 -10.24 9.50 15.95
N SER A 25 -10.18 10.01 14.71
CA SER A 25 -11.24 10.81 14.08
C SER A 25 -11.29 10.56 12.56
N ASN A 26 -12.28 11.16 11.88
CA ASN A 26 -12.40 11.12 10.41
C ASN A 26 -12.04 12.48 9.78
N GLU A 27 -11.37 13.38 10.50
CA GLU A 27 -11.05 14.73 9.99
C GLU A 27 -10.13 14.69 8.77
N CYS A 28 -9.22 13.71 8.71
CA CYS A 28 -8.31 13.51 7.59
C CYS A 28 -8.81 12.48 6.56
N LEU A 29 -10.09 12.09 6.58
CA LEU A 29 -10.62 11.00 5.76
C LEU A 29 -10.38 11.19 4.26
N GLU A 30 -10.55 12.41 3.74
CA GLU A 30 -10.33 12.69 2.32
C GLU A 30 -8.86 12.45 1.95
N SER A 31 -7.93 12.97 2.74
CA SER A 31 -6.50 12.73 2.57
C SER A 31 -6.16 11.24 2.70
N TYR A 32 -6.77 10.54 3.66
CA TYR A 32 -6.61 9.10 3.82
C TYR A 32 -7.06 8.33 2.57
N GLN A 33 -8.21 8.69 1.98
CA GLN A 33 -8.69 8.09 0.74
C GLN A 33 -7.73 8.33 -0.43
N TRP A 34 -7.16 9.54 -0.54
CA TRP A 34 -6.13 9.84 -1.52
C TRP A 34 -4.88 8.98 -1.34
N ILE A 35 -4.46 8.76 -0.10
CA ILE A 35 -3.30 7.92 0.23
C ILE A 35 -3.54 6.48 -0.20
N ILE A 36 -4.68 5.87 0.17
CA ILE A 36 -4.99 4.50 -0.24
C ILE A 36 -5.10 4.40 -1.76
N LEU A 37 -5.79 5.34 -2.41
CA LEU A 37 -5.89 5.36 -3.88
C LEU A 37 -4.51 5.44 -4.55
N ALA A 38 -3.61 6.28 -4.02
CA ALA A 38 -2.26 6.42 -4.56
C ALA A 38 -1.44 5.14 -4.41
N HIS A 39 -1.59 4.40 -3.32
CA HIS A 39 -0.97 3.10 -3.11
C HIS A 39 -1.48 2.05 -4.13
N GLU A 40 -2.80 1.94 -4.34
CA GLU A 40 -3.37 1.04 -5.35
C GLU A 40 -2.92 1.38 -6.77
N LEU A 41 -2.81 2.69 -7.09
CA LEU A 41 -2.22 3.15 -8.34
C LEU A 41 -0.71 2.85 -8.41
N GLY A 42 -0.02 2.85 -7.27
CA GLY A 42 1.37 2.44 -7.14
C GLY A 42 1.58 1.02 -7.64
N HIS A 43 0.76 0.06 -7.18
CA HIS A 43 0.76 -1.30 -7.74
C HIS A 43 0.47 -1.30 -9.24
N ALA A 44 -0.48 -0.48 -9.69
CA ALA A 44 -0.86 -0.44 -11.09
C ALA A 44 0.27 0.04 -12.04
N LEU A 45 1.20 0.82 -11.50
CA LEU A 45 2.31 1.43 -12.23
C LEU A 45 3.66 0.75 -11.96
N ASP A 46 3.72 -0.21 -11.03
CA ASP A 46 4.94 -0.95 -10.73
C ASP A 46 5.27 -1.94 -11.86
N GLU A 47 6.33 -1.64 -12.60
CA GLU A 47 6.82 -2.48 -13.70
C GLU A 47 7.37 -3.83 -13.21
N ASP A 48 7.81 -3.91 -11.96
CA ASP A 48 8.40 -5.12 -11.36
C ASP A 48 7.33 -6.06 -10.81
N LEU A 49 6.10 -5.57 -10.57
CA LEU A 49 5.01 -6.30 -9.91
C LEU A 49 4.79 -7.69 -10.49
N LEU A 50 4.66 -7.80 -11.81
CA LEU A 50 4.43 -9.10 -12.47
C LEU A 50 5.54 -10.11 -12.20
N SER A 51 6.79 -9.65 -12.18
CA SER A 51 7.95 -10.51 -11.96
C SER A 51 8.09 -10.92 -10.49
N LEU A 52 7.85 -9.99 -9.56
CA LEU A 52 7.90 -10.23 -8.13
C LEU A 52 6.77 -11.14 -7.69
N SER A 53 5.54 -10.93 -8.17
CA SER A 53 4.39 -11.80 -7.88
C SER A 53 4.63 -13.21 -8.39
N ALA A 54 5.11 -13.37 -9.63
CA ALA A 54 5.40 -14.70 -10.18
C ALA A 54 6.48 -15.45 -9.39
N LYS A 55 7.44 -14.72 -8.80
CA LYS A 55 8.47 -15.29 -7.93
C LYS A 55 7.88 -15.64 -6.56
N PHE A 56 7.03 -14.78 -6.00
CA PHE A 56 6.34 -15.05 -4.74
C PHE A 56 5.47 -16.30 -4.83
N ASP A 57 4.72 -16.49 -5.91
CA ASP A 57 3.90 -17.69 -6.12
C ASP A 57 4.70 -19.01 -6.12
N GLN A 58 6.02 -18.94 -6.36
CA GLN A 58 6.91 -20.09 -6.37
C GLN A 58 7.61 -20.33 -5.03
N THR A 59 7.89 -19.27 -4.28
CA THR A 59 8.73 -19.35 -3.08
C THR A 59 7.96 -19.13 -1.79
N GLU A 60 6.79 -18.50 -1.85
CA GLU A 60 6.02 -17.98 -0.71
C GLU A 60 6.89 -17.11 0.22
N ASP A 61 7.90 -16.43 -0.36
CA ASP A 61 8.86 -15.63 0.40
C ASP A 61 8.25 -14.28 0.79
N ILE A 62 8.01 -14.10 2.09
CA ILE A 62 7.41 -12.88 2.64
C ILE A 62 8.21 -11.61 2.30
N TRP A 63 9.52 -11.72 2.06
CA TRP A 63 10.34 -10.58 1.66
C TRP A 63 9.95 -10.05 0.27
N LEU A 64 9.44 -10.92 -0.62
CA LEU A 64 8.93 -10.50 -1.93
C LEU A 64 7.61 -9.74 -1.81
N LEU A 65 6.70 -10.18 -0.94
CA LEU A 65 5.48 -9.41 -0.66
C LEU A 65 5.83 -8.05 -0.07
N TYR A 66 6.72 -8.01 0.92
CA TYR A 66 7.15 -6.75 1.51
C TYR A 66 7.74 -5.80 0.46
N GLN A 67 8.55 -6.32 -0.48
CA GLN A 67 9.10 -5.52 -1.57
C GLN A 67 8.02 -4.98 -2.50
N ILE A 68 7.03 -5.79 -2.89
CA ILE A 68 5.89 -5.37 -3.72
C ILE A 68 5.15 -4.19 -3.07
N GLU A 69 4.88 -4.29 -1.76
CA GLU A 69 4.21 -3.22 -1.00
C GLU A 69 5.07 -1.95 -0.93
N CYS A 70 6.37 -2.09 -0.63
CA CYS A 70 7.30 -0.96 -0.60
C CYS A 70 7.35 -0.21 -1.93
N ASN A 71 7.44 -0.92 -3.05
CA ASN A 71 7.42 -0.33 -4.39
C ASN A 71 6.13 0.48 -4.63
N ALA A 72 4.97 -0.10 -4.30
CA ALA A 72 3.69 0.58 -4.46
C ALA A 72 3.59 1.85 -3.63
N TRP A 73 4.06 1.82 -2.37
CA TRP A 73 4.12 3.00 -1.52
C TRP A 73 5.06 4.09 -2.07
N GLU A 74 6.25 3.72 -2.55
CA GLU A 74 7.22 4.66 -3.14
C GLU A 74 6.72 5.32 -4.43
N ILE A 75 5.96 4.59 -5.25
CA ILE A 75 5.31 5.14 -6.44
C ILE A 75 4.14 6.04 -6.01
N GLY A 76 3.29 5.55 -5.10
CA GLY A 76 2.12 6.29 -4.60
C GLY A 76 2.48 7.64 -4.00
N GLU A 77 3.55 7.72 -3.20
CA GLU A 77 4.05 8.96 -2.59
C GLU A 77 4.32 10.04 -3.65
N LYS A 78 4.89 9.66 -4.79
CA LYS A 78 5.21 10.56 -5.91
C LYS A 78 3.96 11.08 -6.62
N LEU A 79 2.82 10.38 -6.55
CA LEU A 79 1.57 10.76 -7.21
C LEU A 79 0.80 11.84 -6.45
N ILE A 80 0.99 11.94 -5.14
CA ILE A 80 0.23 12.84 -4.26
C ILE A 80 1.13 13.77 -3.42
N PRO A 81 2.02 14.57 -4.05
CA PRO A 81 2.95 15.46 -3.34
C PRO A 81 2.28 16.61 -2.57
N PHE A 82 0.95 16.76 -2.70
CA PHE A 82 0.13 17.75 -2.04
C PHE A 82 -0.49 17.26 -0.71
N ILE A 83 -0.37 15.97 -0.40
CA ILE A 83 -0.80 15.40 0.87
C ILE A 83 0.29 15.61 1.92
N ASP A 84 -0.12 15.83 3.17
CA ASP A 84 0.78 15.95 4.30
C ASP A 84 1.67 14.69 4.45
N SER A 85 2.99 14.89 4.52
CA SER A 85 3.96 13.79 4.52
C SER A 85 3.94 12.98 5.81
N GLU A 86 3.62 13.59 6.95
CA GLU A 86 3.52 12.86 8.24
C GLU A 86 2.29 11.96 8.24
N LEU A 87 1.17 12.45 7.69
CA LEU A 87 -0.03 11.65 7.47
C LEU A 87 0.26 10.47 6.53
N PHE A 88 0.92 10.72 5.40
CA PHE A 88 1.30 9.66 4.46
C PHE A 88 2.17 8.59 5.13
N SER A 89 3.25 9.01 5.82
CA SER A 89 4.15 8.08 6.53
C SER A 89 3.39 7.26 7.56
N SER A 90 2.50 7.87 8.34
CA SER A 90 1.72 7.16 9.37
C SER A 90 0.85 6.04 8.78
N VAL A 91 0.20 6.29 7.64
CA VAL A 91 -0.63 5.29 6.96
C VAL A 91 0.23 4.17 6.36
N LYS A 92 1.33 4.53 5.70
CA LYS A 92 2.31 3.59 5.14
C LYS A 92 2.90 2.70 6.23
N ASP A 93 3.30 3.28 7.36
CA ASP A 93 3.93 2.56 8.46
C ASP A 93 2.97 1.57 9.11
N GLU A 94 1.71 1.96 9.32
CA GLU A 94 0.66 1.06 9.82
C GLU A 94 0.42 -0.10 8.84
N SER A 95 0.29 0.18 7.55
CA SER A 95 0.11 -0.84 6.50
C SER A 95 1.26 -1.85 6.48
N LEU A 96 2.51 -1.37 6.55
CA LEU A 96 3.70 -2.21 6.49
C LEU A 96 4.04 -2.93 7.81
N ALA A 97 3.37 -2.58 8.92
CA ALA A 97 3.64 -3.16 10.24
C ALA A 97 3.41 -4.68 10.27
N HIS A 98 2.41 -5.18 9.55
CA HIS A 98 2.12 -6.61 9.48
C HIS A 98 3.30 -7.41 8.91
N TYR A 99 3.87 -6.96 7.79
CA TYR A 99 5.00 -7.63 7.15
C TYR A 99 6.25 -7.64 8.02
N ARG A 100 6.58 -6.51 8.68
CA ARG A 100 7.71 -6.45 9.62
C ARG A 100 7.56 -7.49 10.73
N LYS A 101 6.36 -7.63 11.28
CA LYS A 101 6.06 -8.63 12.31
C LYS A 101 6.16 -10.07 11.80
N GLU A 102 5.73 -10.36 10.57
CA GLU A 102 5.89 -11.70 10.00
C GLU A 102 7.36 -12.03 9.73
N MET A 103 8.15 -11.07 9.24
CA MET A 103 9.59 -11.26 9.01
C MET A 103 10.36 -11.52 10.31
N GLU A 104 9.99 -10.85 11.42
CA GLU A 104 10.57 -11.10 12.75
C GLU A 104 10.35 -12.54 13.26
N LYS A 105 9.28 -13.22 12.84
CA LYS A 105 9.00 -14.61 13.27
C LYS A 105 9.88 -15.65 12.56
N ILE A 106 10.44 -15.28 11.42
CA ILE A 106 11.21 -16.16 10.54
C ILE A 106 12.72 -15.95 10.72
N SER A 107 13.11 -14.89 11.43
CA SER A 107 14.49 -14.55 11.77
C SER A 107 14.98 -15.22 13.05
#